data_AF-A0A0X3V5I8-F1
#
_entry.id   AF-A0A0X3V5I8-F1
#
_cell.length_a   1.000
_cell.length_b   1.000
_cell.length_c   1.000
_cell.angle_alpha   90.00
_cell.angle_beta   90.00
_cell.angle_gamma   90.00
#
_symmetry.space_group_name_H-M   'P 1'
#
loop_
_entity.id
_entity.type
_entity.pdbx_description
1 polymer ?
#
loop_
_entity_poly.entity_id
_entity_poly.type
_entity_poly.pdbx_seq_one_letter_code
_entity_poly.pdbx_strand_id
1 'polypeptide(L)'
;MISSPEFETFGPWIHRVRAAADLPRLYRDSGIEPAACRLVLKVPRNIDRRHATPDMHLYDQLVAVEPETLTVLTRHGDGYGTVRLPLDRIVAIEHSTRMLDGRLILHTAESGPVVITYNGASQELVEDLVLVLRETYLPFGPAPVVARSHPEAYLGVPDGALVTAYRRTVAREPGMRLYSAVYRRPVMPVLVRQRLWPATLHASIVLADDRELQVIHRRDWFSRGGDDHSLALTVLPRLRIIGYELEPHHRYRGVSTVTLHAAGATLLAFPMPDGPEVAAFLTALGVEPA
;
A
#
# COMPACT_ATOMS: atom_id res chain seq x y z
N MET A 1 -36.59 17.83 -9.00
CA MET A 1 -35.19 17.48 -9.34
C MET A 1 -35.18 16.01 -9.72
N ILE A 2 -34.74 15.69 -10.93
CA ILE A 2 -34.59 14.29 -11.35
C ILE A 2 -33.30 13.79 -10.72
N SER A 3 -33.41 12.84 -9.80
CA SER A 3 -32.25 12.19 -9.20
C SER A 3 -31.60 11.26 -10.20
N SER A 4 -30.27 11.31 -10.35
CA SER A 4 -29.55 10.40 -11.22
C SER A 4 -29.27 9.07 -10.48
N PRO A 5 -29.25 7.92 -11.17
CA PRO A 5 -28.85 6.66 -10.54
C PRO A 5 -27.45 6.72 -9.90
N GLU A 6 -26.56 7.53 -10.48
CA GLU A 6 -25.23 7.80 -9.94
C GLU A 6 -25.30 8.51 -8.59
N PHE A 7 -26.20 9.48 -8.41
CA PHE A 7 -26.40 10.21 -7.16
C PHE A 7 -27.11 9.35 -6.09
N GLU A 8 -28.10 8.56 -6.47
CA GLU A 8 -28.79 7.65 -5.53
C GLU A 8 -27.83 6.65 -4.89
N THR A 9 -26.86 6.16 -5.66
CA THR A 9 -25.86 5.19 -5.19
C THR A 9 -24.59 5.82 -4.61
N PHE A 10 -24.48 7.15 -4.64
CA PHE A 10 -23.28 7.84 -4.18
C PHE A 10 -23.08 7.74 -2.65
N GLY A 11 -21.90 7.29 -2.25
CA GLY A 11 -21.48 7.27 -0.86
C GLY A 11 -19.96 7.35 -0.76
N PRO A 12 -19.40 7.27 0.46
CA PRO A 12 -17.96 7.35 0.68
C PRO A 12 -17.20 6.08 0.23
N TRP A 13 -17.89 5.06 -0.29
CA TRP A 13 -17.31 3.75 -0.60
C TRP A 13 -16.86 3.62 -2.05
N ILE A 14 -15.78 2.86 -2.27
CA ILE A 14 -15.39 2.41 -3.60
C ILE A 14 -16.44 1.40 -4.09
N HIS A 15 -16.76 1.46 -5.38
CA HIS A 15 -17.62 0.48 -6.02
C HIS A 15 -16.95 -0.15 -7.24
N ARG A 16 -17.20 -1.44 -7.44
CA ARG A 16 -16.84 -2.12 -8.69
C ARG A 16 -17.76 -1.66 -9.82
N VAL A 17 -17.20 -1.45 -11.00
CA VAL A 17 -17.93 -1.16 -12.25
C VAL A 17 -17.94 -2.46 -13.06
N ARG A 18 -19.13 -2.99 -13.38
CA ARG A 18 -19.26 -4.27 -14.10
C ARG A 18 -19.75 -4.11 -15.53
N ALA A 19 -20.47 -3.03 -15.81
CA ALA A 19 -20.95 -2.68 -17.13
C ALA A 19 -20.65 -1.22 -17.46
N ALA A 20 -20.66 -0.88 -18.77
CA ALA A 20 -20.45 0.49 -19.23
C ALA A 20 -21.48 1.48 -18.63
N ALA A 21 -22.71 1.01 -18.34
CA ALA A 21 -23.73 1.82 -17.67
C ALA A 21 -23.36 2.23 -16.23
N ASP A 22 -22.46 1.48 -15.57
CA ASP A 22 -22.02 1.75 -14.19
C ASP A 22 -20.90 2.81 -14.14
N LEU A 23 -20.33 3.17 -15.29
CA LEU A 23 -19.26 4.17 -15.39
C LEU A 23 -19.80 5.55 -14.97
N PRO A 24 -19.08 6.26 -14.07
CA PRO A 24 -19.42 7.64 -13.73
C PRO A 24 -19.49 8.49 -14.99
N ARG A 25 -20.43 9.43 -15.04
CA ARG A 25 -20.72 10.25 -16.23
C ARG A 25 -19.46 10.86 -16.86
N LEU A 26 -18.54 11.34 -16.04
CA LEU A 26 -17.29 11.96 -16.47
C LEU A 26 -16.38 11.04 -17.31
N TYR A 27 -16.40 9.73 -17.04
CA TYR A 27 -15.43 8.79 -17.59
C TYR A 27 -16.00 7.90 -18.70
N ARG A 28 -17.24 8.12 -19.14
CA ARG A 28 -17.90 7.24 -20.13
C ARG A 28 -17.21 7.24 -21.49
N ASP A 29 -16.63 8.37 -21.87
CA ASP A 29 -15.94 8.53 -23.16
C ASP A 29 -14.46 8.12 -23.09
N SER A 30 -14.03 7.47 -22.01
CA SER A 30 -12.63 7.04 -21.83
C SER A 30 -12.21 5.86 -22.68
N GLY A 31 -13.18 5.13 -23.26
CA GLY A 31 -12.93 3.88 -23.98
C GLY A 31 -12.63 2.68 -23.07
N ILE A 32 -12.76 2.82 -21.74
CA ILE A 32 -12.67 1.67 -20.83
C ILE A 32 -13.90 0.78 -21.00
N GLU A 33 -13.65 -0.49 -21.30
CA GLU A 33 -14.67 -1.54 -21.40
C GLU A 33 -14.62 -2.43 -20.15
N PRO A 34 -15.54 -2.28 -19.18
CA PRO A 34 -15.44 -3.01 -17.91
C PRO A 34 -15.42 -4.53 -18.03
N ALA A 35 -16.02 -5.08 -19.10
CA ALA A 35 -16.04 -6.51 -19.37
C ALA A 35 -14.69 -7.07 -19.87
N ALA A 36 -13.81 -6.23 -20.43
CA ALA A 36 -12.47 -6.61 -20.89
C ALA A 36 -11.41 -6.43 -19.78
N CYS A 37 -11.74 -5.70 -18.71
CA CYS A 37 -10.86 -5.47 -17.58
C CYS A 37 -10.95 -6.61 -16.56
N ARG A 38 -9.82 -6.89 -15.88
CA ARG A 38 -9.77 -7.80 -14.72
C ARG A 38 -10.47 -7.19 -13.51
N LEU A 39 -10.39 -5.87 -13.36
CA LEU A 39 -11.06 -5.13 -12.30
C LEU A 39 -11.27 -3.68 -12.72
N VAL A 40 -12.45 -3.11 -12.45
CA VAL A 40 -12.69 -1.67 -12.58
C VAL A 40 -13.33 -1.14 -11.29
N LEU A 41 -12.74 -0.09 -10.72
CA LEU A 41 -13.18 0.56 -9.49
C LEU A 41 -13.46 2.04 -9.75
N LYS A 42 -14.59 2.54 -9.27
CA LYS A 42 -14.86 3.97 -9.16
C LYS A 42 -14.62 4.43 -7.72
N VAL A 43 -13.79 5.45 -7.57
CA VAL A 43 -13.37 6.00 -6.27
C VAL A 43 -14.13 7.29 -6.03
N PRO A 44 -14.96 7.36 -4.97
CA PRO A 44 -15.84 8.50 -4.73
C PRO A 44 -15.04 9.73 -4.32
N ARG A 45 -15.61 10.91 -4.57
CA ARG A 45 -15.09 12.16 -4.02
C ARG A 45 -15.25 12.20 -2.52
N ASN A 46 -14.26 12.80 -1.86
CA ASN A 46 -14.39 13.15 -0.45
C ASN A 46 -15.23 14.42 -0.27
N ILE A 47 -16.55 14.28 -0.45
CA ILE A 47 -17.54 15.34 -0.21
C ILE A 47 -18.68 14.79 0.64
N ASP A 48 -19.19 15.61 1.57
CA ASP A 48 -20.39 15.27 2.32
C ASP A 48 -21.58 15.10 1.36
N ARG A 49 -22.36 14.02 1.51
CA ARG A 49 -23.55 13.76 0.66
C ARG A 49 -24.55 14.92 0.64
N ARG A 50 -24.70 15.67 1.73
CA ARG A 50 -25.55 16.88 1.81
C ARG A 50 -25.09 18.04 0.93
N HIS A 51 -23.83 18.03 0.49
CA HIS A 51 -23.25 19.02 -0.42
C HIS A 51 -23.09 18.48 -1.84
N ALA A 52 -23.44 17.21 -2.08
CA ALA A 52 -23.45 16.62 -3.40
C ALA A 52 -24.76 16.95 -4.12
N THR A 53 -24.69 17.19 -5.43
CA THR A 53 -25.86 17.39 -6.29
C THR A 53 -25.80 16.46 -7.51
N PRO A 54 -26.93 16.11 -8.15
CA PRO A 54 -26.95 15.19 -9.31
C PRO A 54 -26.18 15.67 -10.54
N ASP A 55 -25.95 16.97 -10.67
CA ASP A 55 -25.17 17.61 -11.74
C ASP A 55 -23.66 17.59 -11.48
N MET A 56 -23.19 17.30 -10.26
CA MET A 56 -21.77 17.19 -9.98
C MET A 56 -21.17 15.89 -10.52
N HIS A 57 -19.88 15.93 -10.86
CA HIS A 57 -19.06 14.72 -10.96
C HIS A 57 -18.74 14.21 -9.55
N LEU A 58 -19.21 13.02 -9.21
CA LEU A 58 -19.20 12.49 -7.85
C LEU A 58 -18.00 11.58 -7.54
N TYR A 59 -17.20 11.22 -8.53
CA TYR A 59 -16.08 10.29 -8.39
C TYR A 59 -14.75 10.96 -8.76
N ASP A 60 -13.77 10.90 -7.86
CA ASP A 60 -12.45 11.51 -8.03
C ASP A 60 -11.58 10.70 -8.99
N GLN A 61 -11.70 9.37 -8.97
CA GLN A 61 -10.89 8.49 -9.81
C GLN A 61 -11.68 7.32 -10.38
N LEU A 62 -11.25 6.83 -11.54
CA LEU A 62 -11.61 5.51 -12.08
C LEU A 62 -10.32 4.71 -12.28
N VAL A 63 -10.27 3.52 -11.70
CA VAL A 63 -9.11 2.63 -11.74
C VAL A 63 -9.51 1.38 -12.51
N ALA A 64 -8.88 1.13 -13.65
CA ALA A 64 -9.13 -0.03 -14.49
C ALA A 64 -7.86 -0.85 -14.65
N VAL A 65 -7.93 -2.13 -14.27
CA VAL A 65 -6.85 -3.10 -14.51
C VAL A 65 -7.22 -3.89 -15.75
N GLU A 66 -6.58 -3.56 -16.87
CA GLU A 66 -6.59 -4.32 -18.11
C GLU A 66 -5.59 -5.51 -17.99
N PRO A 67 -5.52 -6.43 -18.97
CA PRO A 67 -4.60 -7.58 -18.88
C PRO A 67 -3.13 -7.21 -18.65
N GLU A 68 -2.64 -6.14 -19.28
CA GLU A 68 -1.23 -5.73 -19.24
C GLU A 68 -1.01 -4.31 -18.71
N THR A 69 -2.07 -3.54 -18.52
CA THR A 69 -2.00 -2.12 -18.16
C THR A 69 -2.94 -1.80 -17.01
N LEU A 70 -2.50 -0.94 -16.10
CA LEU A 70 -3.35 -0.23 -15.17
C LEU A 70 -3.63 1.17 -15.73
N THR A 71 -4.90 1.50 -15.90
CA THR A 71 -5.35 2.84 -16.28
C THR A 71 -6.00 3.53 -15.08
N VAL A 72 -5.50 4.70 -14.69
CA VAL A 72 -6.07 5.56 -13.65
C VAL A 72 -6.51 6.88 -14.26
N LEU A 73 -7.81 7.12 -14.26
CA LEU A 73 -8.40 8.40 -14.63
C LEU A 73 -8.61 9.24 -13.37
N THR A 74 -8.17 10.49 -13.37
CA THR A 74 -8.33 11.40 -12.23
C THR A 74 -9.05 12.66 -12.68
N ARG A 75 -10.17 12.99 -12.04
CA ARG A 75 -10.96 14.19 -12.38
C ARG A 75 -10.16 15.48 -12.18
N HIS A 76 -10.29 16.41 -13.11
CA HIS A 76 -9.86 17.80 -13.01
C HIS A 76 -10.98 18.71 -13.53
N GLY A 77 -11.76 19.31 -12.62
CA GLY A 77 -12.96 20.07 -12.99
C GLY A 77 -13.97 19.19 -13.73
N ASP A 78 -14.31 19.59 -14.96
CA ASP A 78 -15.24 18.88 -15.85
C ASP A 78 -14.52 17.93 -16.83
N GLY A 79 -13.21 17.73 -16.67
CA GLY A 79 -12.41 16.77 -17.43
C GLY A 79 -11.68 15.78 -16.52
N TYR A 80 -10.77 15.00 -17.11
CA TYR A 80 -9.91 14.10 -16.36
C TYR A 80 -8.53 13.94 -17.00
N GLY A 81 -7.53 13.72 -16.17
CA GLY A 81 -6.20 13.27 -16.58
C GLY A 81 -6.15 11.75 -16.62
N THR A 82 -5.26 11.20 -17.46
CA THR A 82 -5.08 9.76 -17.64
C THR A 82 -3.65 9.37 -17.32
N VAL A 83 -3.49 8.38 -16.46
CA VAL A 83 -2.23 7.65 -16.27
C VAL A 83 -2.44 6.24 -16.77
N ARG A 84 -1.63 5.80 -17.75
CA ARG A 84 -1.56 4.41 -18.19
C ARG A 84 -0.21 3.84 -17.76
N LEU A 85 -0.25 2.82 -16.92
CA LEU A 85 0.92 2.20 -16.31
C LEU A 85 1.00 0.73 -16.74
N PRO A 86 2.00 0.31 -17.52
CA PRO A 86 2.23 -1.11 -17.76
C PRO A 86 2.42 -1.84 -16.43
N LEU A 87 1.76 -2.98 -16.27
CA LEU A 87 1.74 -3.69 -14.97
C LEU A 87 3.14 -4.19 -14.57
N ASP A 88 3.99 -4.50 -15.55
CA ASP A 88 5.39 -4.88 -15.33
C ASP A 88 6.27 -3.74 -14.80
N ARG A 89 5.79 -2.48 -14.82
CA ARG A 89 6.50 -1.31 -14.29
C ARG A 89 6.15 -1.00 -12.84
N ILE A 90 5.20 -1.71 -12.23
CA ILE A 90 4.92 -1.59 -10.79
C ILE A 90 6.03 -2.29 -10.02
N VAL A 91 6.77 -1.53 -9.20
CA VAL A 91 7.93 -2.03 -8.46
C VAL A 91 7.65 -2.25 -6.98
N ALA A 92 6.65 -1.57 -6.43
CA ALA A 92 6.14 -1.84 -5.09
C ALA A 92 4.70 -1.34 -4.95
N ILE A 93 3.98 -1.96 -4.03
CA ILE A 93 2.60 -1.61 -3.69
C ILE A 93 2.56 -1.35 -2.19
N GLU A 94 2.24 -0.13 -1.77
CA GLU A 94 1.95 0.19 -0.38
C GLU A 94 0.45 0.47 -0.25
N HIS A 95 -0.24 -0.24 0.62
CA HIS A 95 -1.55 0.21 1.08
C HIS A 95 -1.52 0.48 2.57
N SER A 96 -2.26 1.50 3.00
CA SER A 96 -2.40 1.82 4.41
C SER A 96 -3.76 2.37 4.76
N THR A 97 -4.24 2.07 5.96
CA THR A 97 -5.46 2.63 6.53
C THR A 97 -5.17 3.26 7.89
N ARG A 98 -5.79 4.39 8.17
CA ARG A 98 -5.86 5.02 9.49
C ARG A 98 -7.33 5.35 9.73
N MET A 99 -8.01 4.45 10.42
CA MET A 99 -9.46 4.50 10.56
C MET A 99 -10.16 4.56 9.17
N LEU A 100 -10.89 5.64 8.89
CA LEU A 100 -11.59 5.86 7.62
C LEU A 100 -10.72 6.51 6.53
N ASP A 101 -9.47 6.87 6.82
CA ASP A 101 -8.56 7.42 5.84
C ASP A 101 -7.69 6.30 5.26
N GLY A 102 -7.94 5.93 4.00
CA GLY A 102 -7.25 4.89 3.26
C GLY A 102 -6.38 5.44 2.14
N ARG A 103 -5.23 4.83 1.90
CA ARG A 103 -4.30 5.20 0.84
C ARG A 103 -3.70 3.95 0.19
N LEU A 104 -3.66 3.94 -1.13
CA LEU A 104 -2.91 2.99 -1.95
C LEU A 104 -1.88 3.79 -2.75
N ILE A 105 -0.64 3.33 -2.75
CA ILE A 105 0.49 3.91 -3.47
C ILE A 105 1.08 2.80 -4.33
N LEU A 106 1.15 3.05 -5.63
CA LEU A 106 1.85 2.20 -6.57
C LEU A 106 3.15 2.90 -6.93
N HIS A 107 4.26 2.32 -6.50
CA HIS A 107 5.58 2.79 -6.89
C HIS A 107 5.91 2.22 -8.26
N THR A 108 6.46 3.05 -9.13
CA THR A 108 6.68 2.70 -10.54
C THR A 108 8.11 2.97 -10.95
N ALA A 109 8.63 2.18 -11.89
CA ALA A 109 10.01 2.33 -12.35
C ALA A 109 10.27 3.64 -13.11
N GLU A 110 9.31 4.14 -13.89
CA GLU A 110 9.59 5.23 -14.85
C GLU A 110 8.81 6.51 -14.56
N SER A 111 7.80 6.43 -13.71
CA SER A 111 6.94 7.56 -13.35
C SER A 111 6.92 7.79 -11.84
N GLY A 112 6.46 8.98 -11.43
CA GLY A 112 6.13 9.22 -10.03
C GLY A 112 5.09 8.21 -9.51
N PRO A 113 4.96 8.07 -8.18
CA PRO A 113 4.02 7.12 -7.61
C PRO A 113 2.58 7.47 -7.98
N VAL A 114 1.78 6.46 -8.30
CA VAL A 114 0.33 6.61 -8.49
C VAL A 114 -0.34 6.47 -7.13
N VAL A 115 -1.10 7.49 -6.73
CA VAL A 115 -1.76 7.54 -5.41
C VAL A 115 -3.27 7.49 -5.57
N ILE A 116 -3.91 6.57 -4.86
CA ILE A 116 -5.36 6.43 -4.75
C ILE A 116 -5.74 6.61 -3.28
N THR A 117 -6.49 7.66 -2.97
CA THR A 117 -7.06 7.88 -1.64
C THR A 117 -8.46 7.34 -1.60
N TYR A 118 -8.83 6.68 -0.50
CA TYR A 118 -10.14 6.04 -0.37
C TYR A 118 -10.62 6.04 1.07
N ASN A 119 -11.91 5.80 1.28
CA ASN A 119 -12.42 5.60 2.63
C ASN A 119 -12.03 4.21 3.15
N GLY A 120 -11.43 4.11 4.33
CA GLY A 120 -10.98 2.85 4.96
C GLY A 120 -12.04 1.75 5.06
N ALA A 121 -13.33 2.08 5.04
CA ALA A 121 -14.42 1.10 4.92
C ALA A 121 -14.40 0.31 3.58
N SER A 122 -13.64 0.78 2.59
CA SER A 122 -13.42 0.11 1.29
C SER A 122 -12.13 -0.70 1.25
N GLN A 123 -11.48 -0.95 2.39
CA GLN A 123 -10.20 -1.65 2.46
C GLN A 123 -10.24 -3.01 1.75
N GLU A 124 -11.33 -3.78 1.89
CA GLU A 124 -11.46 -5.09 1.24
C GLU A 124 -11.36 -5.01 -0.29
N LEU A 125 -12.02 -4.03 -0.92
CA LEU A 125 -11.92 -3.82 -2.37
C LEU A 125 -10.53 -3.36 -2.81
N VAL A 126 -9.80 -2.66 -1.95
CA VAL A 126 -8.41 -2.27 -2.21
C VAL A 126 -7.47 -3.46 -2.03
N GLU A 127 -7.71 -4.34 -1.04
CA GLU A 127 -7.01 -5.61 -0.92
C GLU A 127 -7.22 -6.48 -2.17
N ASP A 128 -8.43 -6.54 -2.71
CA ASP A 128 -8.73 -7.23 -3.98
C ASP A 128 -7.96 -6.62 -5.17
N LEU A 129 -7.91 -5.29 -5.27
CA LEU A 129 -7.10 -4.62 -6.28
C LEU A 129 -5.62 -5.00 -6.14
N VAL A 130 -5.09 -4.99 -4.93
CA VAL A 130 -3.70 -5.40 -4.69
C VAL A 130 -3.49 -6.85 -5.11
N LEU A 131 -4.39 -7.77 -4.81
CA LEU A 131 -4.29 -9.16 -5.26
C LEU A 131 -4.24 -9.27 -6.79
N VAL A 132 -5.14 -8.59 -7.51
CA VAL A 132 -5.16 -8.57 -8.97
C VAL A 132 -3.85 -8.02 -9.55
N LEU A 133 -3.28 -6.98 -8.94
CA LEU A 133 -1.99 -6.43 -9.35
C LEU A 133 -0.84 -7.41 -9.07
N ARG A 134 -0.87 -8.12 -7.93
CA ARG A 134 0.17 -9.10 -7.56
C ARG A 134 0.19 -10.32 -8.46
N GLU A 135 -0.96 -10.76 -8.96
CA GLU A 135 -1.08 -11.84 -9.95
C GLU A 135 -0.30 -11.59 -11.25
N THR A 136 0.16 -10.36 -11.52
CA THR A 136 0.95 -10.03 -12.72
C THR A 136 2.39 -10.54 -12.66
N TYR A 137 2.93 -10.70 -11.46
CA TYR A 137 4.32 -11.14 -11.24
C TYR A 137 4.41 -12.39 -10.36
N LEU A 138 3.36 -12.72 -9.61
CA LEU A 138 3.29 -13.98 -8.91
C LEU A 138 3.02 -15.11 -9.92
N PRO A 139 3.70 -16.26 -9.78
CA PRO A 139 3.45 -17.42 -10.62
C PRO A 139 1.99 -17.86 -10.49
N PHE A 140 1.39 -18.26 -11.60
CA PHE A 140 0.03 -18.77 -11.63
C PHE A 140 -0.06 -20.10 -10.88
N GLY A 141 -1.05 -20.22 -10.00
CA GLY A 141 -1.32 -21.44 -9.23
C GLY A 141 -1.04 -21.29 -7.73
N PRO A 142 -1.51 -22.25 -6.91
CA PRO A 142 -1.26 -22.22 -5.48
C PRO A 142 0.24 -22.30 -5.21
N ALA A 143 0.74 -21.45 -4.30
CA ALA A 143 2.08 -21.61 -3.77
C ALA A 143 2.23 -23.06 -3.25
N PRO A 144 3.35 -23.74 -3.48
CA PRO A 144 3.55 -25.07 -2.93
C PRO A 144 3.34 -25.02 -1.43
N VAL A 145 2.28 -25.68 -0.94
CA VAL A 145 1.91 -25.71 0.47
C VAL A 145 2.87 -26.65 1.17
N VAL A 146 4.05 -26.13 1.53
CA VAL A 146 4.86 -26.75 2.57
C VAL A 146 4.30 -26.20 3.87
N ALA A 147 3.50 -27.00 4.58
CA ALA A 147 3.00 -26.64 5.89
C ALA A 147 4.21 -26.33 6.80
N ARG A 148 4.43 -25.04 7.04
CA ARG A 148 5.51 -24.56 7.91
C ARG A 148 4.89 -24.05 9.19
N SER A 149 5.51 -24.39 10.31
CA SER A 149 5.21 -23.71 11.56
C SER A 149 5.68 -22.27 11.43
N HIS A 150 4.75 -21.32 11.51
CA HIS A 150 5.09 -19.91 11.57
C HIS A 150 5.29 -19.54 13.03
N PRO A 151 6.45 -18.94 13.41
CA PRO A 151 6.65 -18.48 14.77
C PRO A 151 5.60 -17.43 15.13
N GLU A 152 5.15 -17.42 16.39
CA GLU A 152 4.29 -16.34 16.85
C GLU A 152 5.07 -15.03 16.93
N ALA A 153 4.55 -13.98 16.31
CA ALA A 153 5.03 -12.63 16.51
C ALA A 153 4.25 -11.99 17.67
N TYR A 154 4.96 -11.47 18.68
CA TYR A 154 4.36 -10.72 19.78
C TYR A 154 4.96 -9.32 19.80
N LEU A 155 4.15 -8.29 19.62
CA LEU A 155 4.61 -6.87 19.61
C LEU A 155 4.03 -6.05 20.78
N GLY A 156 3.37 -6.71 21.73
CA GLY A 156 2.60 -6.05 22.79
C GLY A 156 1.23 -5.55 22.32
N VAL A 157 0.41 -5.12 23.30
CA VAL A 157 -0.98 -4.70 23.08
C VAL A 157 -1.14 -3.57 22.05
N PRO A 158 -0.33 -2.50 22.06
CA PRO A 158 -0.53 -1.38 21.12
C PRO A 158 -0.44 -1.80 19.65
N ASP A 159 0.33 -2.84 19.34
CA ASP A 159 0.61 -3.31 17.98
C ASP A 159 -0.13 -4.62 17.63
N GLY A 160 -1.20 -4.95 18.35
CA GLY A 160 -2.04 -6.12 18.07
C GLY A 160 -2.65 -6.15 16.66
N ALA A 161 -2.89 -4.97 16.06
CA ALA A 161 -3.33 -4.87 14.66
C ALA A 161 -2.29 -5.41 13.67
N LEU A 162 -0.99 -5.19 13.92
CA LEU A 162 0.10 -5.66 13.07
C LEU A 162 0.25 -7.18 13.18
N VAL A 163 0.13 -7.71 14.40
CA VAL A 163 0.12 -9.16 14.65
C VAL A 163 -1.08 -9.83 13.98
N THR A 164 -2.25 -9.18 13.99
CA THR A 164 -3.45 -9.67 13.29
C THR A 164 -3.26 -9.68 11.78
N ALA A 165 -2.67 -8.62 11.22
CA ALA A 165 -2.32 -8.56 9.81
C ALA A 165 -1.30 -9.63 9.41
N TYR A 166 -0.29 -9.88 10.27
CA TYR A 166 0.68 -10.96 10.10
C TYR A 166 -0.01 -12.32 10.02
N ARG A 167 -0.86 -12.65 11.01
CA ARG A 167 -1.60 -13.92 11.04
C ARG A 167 -2.47 -14.11 9.80
N ARG A 168 -3.15 -13.05 9.34
CA ARG A 168 -3.93 -13.07 8.09
C ARG A 168 -3.04 -13.34 6.88
N THR A 169 -1.87 -12.70 6.83
CA THR A 169 -0.91 -12.83 5.73
C THR A 169 -0.40 -14.27 5.61
N VAL A 170 0.13 -14.85 6.70
CA VAL A 170 0.64 -16.23 6.66
C VAL A 170 -0.45 -17.27 6.43
N ALA A 171 -1.70 -16.99 6.84
CA ALA A 171 -2.83 -17.86 6.54
C ALA A 171 -3.21 -17.84 5.05
N ARG A 172 -3.11 -16.68 4.38
CA ARG A 172 -3.34 -16.55 2.92
C ARG A 172 -2.15 -17.01 2.11
N GLU A 173 -0.95 -16.90 2.66
CA GLU A 173 0.33 -17.13 1.97
C GLU A 173 1.27 -18.01 2.81
N PRO A 174 1.01 -19.33 2.88
CA PRO A 174 1.77 -20.24 3.73
C PRO A 174 3.26 -20.37 3.37
N GLY A 175 3.68 -19.87 2.20
CA GLY A 175 5.09 -19.76 1.82
C GLY A 175 5.87 -18.66 2.54
N MET A 176 5.19 -17.65 3.09
CA MET A 176 5.81 -16.48 3.72
C MET A 176 6.52 -16.83 5.02
N ARG A 177 7.78 -16.40 5.16
CA ARG A 177 8.59 -16.62 6.35
C ARG A 177 8.73 -15.33 7.14
N LEU A 178 8.62 -15.43 8.47
CA LEU A 178 8.98 -14.33 9.36
C LEU A 178 10.50 -14.19 9.43
N TYR A 179 11.01 -13.01 9.07
CA TYR A 179 12.42 -12.66 9.20
C TYR A 179 12.67 -11.77 10.41
N SER A 180 11.84 -10.75 10.62
CA SER A 180 12.01 -9.79 11.71
C SER A 180 10.66 -9.33 12.25
N ALA A 181 10.59 -9.15 13.57
CA ALA A 181 9.47 -8.52 14.26
C ALA A 181 10.06 -7.45 15.20
N VAL A 182 9.97 -6.20 14.76
CA VAL A 182 10.55 -5.05 15.43
C VAL A 182 9.54 -4.45 16.40
N TYR A 183 9.91 -4.34 17.66
CA TYR A 183 9.09 -3.66 18.66
C TYR A 183 9.15 -2.14 18.49
N ARG A 184 8.04 -1.47 18.78
CA ARG A 184 8.05 -0.03 18.92
C ARG A 184 8.99 0.39 20.04
N ARG A 185 9.69 1.51 19.86
CA ARG A 185 10.59 2.04 20.89
C ARG A 185 10.71 3.55 20.83
N PRO A 186 10.91 4.22 21.98
CA PRO A 186 11.25 5.62 21.98
C PRO A 186 12.62 5.84 21.31
N VAL A 187 12.73 6.90 20.53
CA VAL A 187 13.95 7.31 19.84
C VAL A 187 14.26 8.77 20.14
N MET A 188 15.56 9.05 20.30
CA MET A 188 16.05 10.37 20.65
C MET A 188 16.48 11.13 19.39
N PRO A 189 16.07 12.39 19.21
CA PRO A 189 16.53 13.19 18.09
C PRO A 189 18.03 13.50 18.21
N VAL A 190 18.71 13.60 17.06
CA VAL A 190 20.14 13.94 17.01
C VAL A 190 20.37 15.41 17.43
N LEU A 191 19.48 16.32 17.02
CA LEU A 191 19.56 17.76 17.29
C LEU A 191 19.00 18.13 18.69
N VAL A 192 19.82 18.86 19.46
CA VAL A 192 19.57 19.21 20.87
C VAL A 192 18.27 20.00 21.09
N ARG A 193 17.89 20.88 20.15
CA ARG A 193 16.69 21.73 20.27
C ARG A 193 15.37 20.93 20.20
N GLN A 194 15.40 19.70 19.69
CA GLN A 194 14.24 18.80 19.64
C GLN A 194 14.21 17.76 20.77
N ARG A 195 15.22 17.77 21.66
CA ARG A 195 15.44 16.73 22.68
C ARG A 195 14.36 16.67 23.77
N LEU A 196 13.51 17.70 23.87
CA LEU A 196 12.45 17.79 24.87
C LEU A 196 11.20 16.94 24.52
N TRP A 197 11.11 16.41 23.31
CA TRP A 197 9.94 15.69 22.82
C TRP A 197 10.38 14.40 22.11
N PRO A 198 10.49 13.26 22.84
CA PRO A 198 10.87 11.99 22.24
C PRO A 198 9.87 11.60 21.15
N ALA A 199 10.37 10.97 20.09
CA ALA A 199 9.54 10.33 19.10
C ALA A 199 9.49 8.83 19.34
N THR A 200 8.48 8.15 18.83
CA THR A 200 8.39 6.70 18.82
C THR A 200 8.73 6.21 17.42
N LEU A 201 9.70 5.30 17.30
CA LEU A 201 9.82 4.45 16.12
C LEU A 201 8.80 3.32 16.28
N HIS A 202 7.87 3.22 15.33
CA HIS A 202 6.80 2.23 15.39
C HIS A 202 7.28 0.82 15.05
N ALA A 203 6.49 -0.15 15.50
CA ALA A 203 6.75 -1.55 15.24
C ALA A 203 6.57 -1.91 13.76
N SER A 204 7.27 -2.95 13.32
CA SER A 204 7.12 -3.53 11.98
C SER A 204 7.37 -5.04 11.99
N ILE A 205 6.81 -5.73 11.00
CA ILE A 205 6.99 -7.16 10.77
C ILE A 205 7.44 -7.33 9.34
N VAL A 206 8.51 -8.11 9.15
CA VAL A 206 9.12 -8.36 7.85
C VAL A 206 8.91 -9.83 7.50
N LEU A 207 8.24 -10.04 6.38
CA LEU A 207 7.94 -11.35 5.82
C LEU A 207 8.57 -11.43 4.44
N ALA A 208 9.09 -12.59 4.06
CA ALA A 208 9.49 -12.82 2.68
C ALA A 208 9.35 -14.29 2.30
N ASP A 209 9.18 -14.51 1.00
CA ASP A 209 9.42 -15.79 0.34
C ASP A 209 10.35 -15.58 -0.86
N ASP A 210 10.44 -16.58 -1.74
CA ASP A 210 11.32 -16.50 -2.91
C ASP A 210 10.82 -15.49 -3.97
N ARG A 211 9.57 -15.03 -3.87
CA ARG A 211 8.87 -14.23 -4.88
C ARG A 211 8.80 -12.77 -4.48
N GLU A 212 8.57 -12.45 -3.21
CA GLU A 212 8.40 -11.08 -2.75
C GLU A 212 8.75 -10.86 -1.27
N LEU A 213 9.00 -9.60 -0.93
CA LEU A 213 9.14 -9.07 0.42
C LEU A 213 7.85 -8.35 0.80
N GLN A 214 7.33 -8.63 1.99
CA GLN A 214 6.21 -7.91 2.59
C GLN A 214 6.63 -7.29 3.92
N VAL A 215 6.34 -6.01 4.09
CA VAL A 215 6.59 -5.27 5.34
C VAL A 215 5.25 -4.79 5.88
N ILE A 216 4.87 -5.27 7.06
CA ILE A 216 3.70 -4.80 7.81
C ILE A 216 4.19 -3.76 8.81
N HIS A 217 3.65 -2.55 8.77
CA HIS A 217 4.10 -1.45 9.62
C HIS A 217 2.96 -0.48 9.93
N ARG A 218 3.27 0.62 10.62
CA ARG A 218 2.39 1.78 10.75
C ARG A 218 2.55 2.70 9.55
N ARG A 219 1.50 3.44 9.20
CA ARG A 219 1.56 4.38 8.07
C ARG A 219 2.71 5.37 8.22
N ASP A 220 2.89 5.91 9.42
CA ASP A 220 4.05 6.74 9.73
C ASP A 220 5.05 5.93 10.56
N TRP A 221 6.31 5.90 10.13
CA TRP A 221 7.38 5.21 10.87
C TRP A 221 7.69 5.87 12.22
N PHE A 222 7.54 7.19 12.28
CA PHE A 222 7.81 7.97 13.48
C PHE A 222 6.63 8.85 13.84
N SER A 223 6.29 8.87 15.12
CA SER A 223 5.30 9.80 15.65
C SER A 223 5.79 10.44 16.95
N ARG A 224 5.19 11.59 17.30
CA ARG A 224 5.34 12.24 18.61
C ARG A 224 4.07 12.10 19.46
N GLY A 225 3.13 11.25 19.03
CA GLY A 225 1.83 10.96 19.64
C GLY A 225 1.31 9.60 19.12
N GLY A 226 0.23 9.04 19.68
CA GLY A 226 -0.21 7.69 19.32
C GLY A 226 -0.67 7.56 17.86
N ASP A 227 0.13 6.91 16.99
CA ASP A 227 -0.34 6.36 15.71
C ASP A 227 -0.64 4.86 15.87
N ASP A 228 -1.50 4.55 16.84
CA ASP A 228 -1.80 3.16 17.24
C ASP A 228 -2.91 2.53 16.40
N HIS A 229 -3.51 3.31 15.51
CA HIS A 229 -4.66 2.91 14.70
C HIS A 229 -4.37 2.85 13.21
N SER A 230 -3.15 3.15 12.77
CA SER A 230 -2.77 2.96 11.38
C SER A 230 -2.24 1.56 11.12
N LEU A 231 -2.49 1.03 9.93
CA LEU A 231 -1.89 -0.20 9.45
C LEU A 231 -1.43 0.04 8.02
N ALA A 232 -0.22 -0.40 7.70
CA ALA A 232 0.34 -0.35 6.36
C ALA A 232 0.93 -1.71 6.00
N LEU A 233 0.79 -2.08 4.74
CA LEU A 233 1.45 -3.22 4.12
C LEU A 233 2.16 -2.71 2.87
N THR A 234 3.48 -2.86 2.84
CA THR A 234 4.29 -2.63 1.64
C THR A 234 4.69 -3.98 1.06
N VAL A 235 4.37 -4.21 -0.21
CA VAL A 235 4.72 -5.42 -0.96
C VAL A 235 5.70 -5.05 -2.06
N LEU A 236 6.80 -5.81 -2.16
CA LEU A 236 7.84 -5.60 -3.16
C LEU A 236 8.18 -6.93 -3.83
N PRO A 237 7.99 -7.08 -5.15
CA PRO A 237 8.46 -8.26 -5.85
C PRO A 237 9.99 -8.36 -5.76
N ARG A 238 10.50 -9.53 -5.41
CA ARG A 238 11.93 -9.73 -5.14
C ARG A 238 12.79 -9.45 -6.37
N LEU A 239 12.27 -9.81 -7.55
CA LEU A 239 12.89 -9.53 -8.86
C LEU A 239 13.00 -8.03 -9.19
N ARG A 240 12.34 -7.15 -8.43
CA ARG A 240 12.40 -5.69 -8.62
C ARG A 240 13.38 -5.01 -7.67
N ILE A 241 13.89 -5.71 -6.66
CA ILE A 241 14.90 -5.20 -5.73
C ILE A 241 16.26 -5.38 -6.40
N ILE A 242 16.93 -4.26 -6.70
CA ILE A 242 18.24 -4.25 -7.37
C ILE A 242 19.41 -4.16 -6.40
N GLY A 243 19.16 -3.67 -5.18
CA GLY A 243 20.16 -3.52 -4.14
C GLY A 243 19.60 -2.77 -2.94
N TYR A 244 20.47 -2.48 -1.97
CA TYR A 244 20.11 -1.67 -0.82
C TYR A 244 21.28 -0.80 -0.35
N GLU A 245 20.94 0.30 0.30
CA GLU A 245 21.84 1.13 1.08
C GLU A 245 21.43 1.06 2.55
N LEU A 246 22.42 1.04 3.44
CA LEU A 246 22.23 1.09 4.88
C LEU A 246 22.93 2.30 5.44
N GLU A 247 22.17 3.26 5.95
CA GLU A 247 22.71 4.50 6.50
C GLU A 247 22.15 4.80 7.90
N PRO A 248 22.93 5.44 8.79
CA PRO A 248 22.39 5.99 10.02
C PRO A 248 21.27 7.00 9.76
N HIS A 249 20.19 6.93 10.51
CA HIS A 249 19.04 7.82 10.33
C HIS A 249 19.39 9.26 10.73
N HIS A 250 19.36 10.18 9.76
CA HIS A 250 19.80 11.57 9.93
C HIS A 250 19.13 12.34 11.10
N ARG A 251 17.91 11.95 11.52
CA ARG A 251 17.17 12.63 12.61
C ARG A 251 17.24 11.95 13.96
N TYR A 252 17.49 10.65 14.04
CA TYR A 252 17.26 9.87 15.26
C TYR A 252 18.44 8.96 15.57
N ARG A 253 18.85 8.93 16.84
CA ARG A 253 19.96 8.09 17.31
C ARG A 253 19.52 6.64 17.45
N GLY A 254 20.44 5.72 17.17
CA GLY A 254 20.20 4.28 17.32
C GLY A 254 19.28 3.70 16.25
N VAL A 255 19.06 4.42 15.15
CA VAL A 255 18.17 4.04 14.06
C VAL A 255 18.98 4.09 12.78
N SER A 256 18.83 3.07 11.95
CA SER A 256 19.35 3.02 10.59
C SER A 256 18.18 3.00 9.61
N THR A 257 18.40 3.51 8.41
CA THR A 257 17.45 3.42 7.31
C THR A 257 18.00 2.39 6.33
N VAL A 258 17.21 1.34 6.06
CA VAL A 258 17.45 0.46 4.92
C VAL A 258 16.72 1.08 3.74
N THR A 259 17.46 1.62 2.77
CA THR A 259 16.89 2.14 1.53
C THR A 259 16.99 1.06 0.48
N LEU A 260 15.85 0.53 0.03
CA LEU A 260 15.80 -0.41 -1.07
C LEU A 260 15.82 0.34 -2.39
N HIS A 261 16.75 -0.06 -3.24
CA HIS A 261 16.80 0.35 -4.63
C HIS A 261 15.92 -0.62 -5.38
N ALA A 262 14.85 -0.11 -5.96
CA ALA A 262 14.01 -0.85 -6.88
C ALA A 262 14.27 -0.38 -8.32
N ALA A 263 13.83 -1.18 -9.28
CA ALA A 263 13.96 -0.85 -10.70
C ALA A 263 13.51 0.60 -10.99
N GLY A 264 14.26 1.28 -11.87
CA GLY A 264 13.91 2.64 -12.29
C GLY A 264 14.18 3.74 -11.25
N ALA A 265 15.23 3.59 -10.45
CA ALA A 265 15.64 4.56 -9.42
C ALA A 265 14.57 4.85 -8.35
N THR A 266 13.58 3.97 -8.19
CA THR A 266 12.65 4.04 -7.06
C THR A 266 13.38 3.66 -5.78
N LEU A 267 13.25 4.51 -4.76
CA LEU A 267 13.83 4.29 -3.43
C LEU A 267 12.72 4.09 -2.40
N LEU A 268 12.82 3.02 -1.62
CA LEU A 268 11.89 2.71 -0.53
C LEU A 268 12.66 2.64 0.78
N ALA A 269 12.35 3.53 1.72
CA ALA A 269 13.09 3.67 2.96
C ALA A 269 12.35 2.97 4.12
N PHE A 270 13.05 2.08 4.81
CA PHE A 270 12.57 1.34 5.97
C PHE A 270 13.44 1.68 7.19
N PRO A 271 13.02 2.64 8.03
CA PRO A 271 13.69 2.93 9.29
C PRO A 271 13.57 1.76 10.27
N MET A 272 14.68 1.36 10.86
CA MET A 272 14.77 0.24 11.78
C MET A 272 15.73 0.56 12.93
N PRO A 273 15.52 -0.01 14.12
CA PRO A 273 16.50 0.11 15.19
C PRO A 273 17.83 -0.53 14.79
N ASP A 274 18.94 0.10 15.15
CA ASP A 274 20.26 -0.52 15.03
C ASP A 274 20.28 -1.84 15.83
N GLY A 275 20.79 -2.91 15.22
CA GLY A 275 20.86 -4.21 15.88
C GLY A 275 20.56 -5.40 14.97
N PRO A 276 20.25 -6.58 15.57
CA PRO A 276 19.99 -7.81 14.82
C PRO A 276 18.77 -7.71 13.89
N GLU A 277 17.83 -6.80 14.16
CA GLU A 277 16.65 -6.58 13.35
C GLU A 277 16.98 -6.13 11.93
N VAL A 278 18.00 -5.27 11.77
CA VAL A 278 18.51 -4.84 10.46
C VAL A 278 19.15 -6.02 9.75
N ALA A 279 20.00 -6.78 10.42
CA ALA A 279 20.65 -7.95 9.82
C ALA A 279 19.61 -8.99 9.33
N ALA A 280 18.54 -9.19 10.08
CA ALA A 280 17.42 -10.05 9.69
C ALA A 280 16.65 -9.50 8.49
N PHE A 281 16.42 -8.18 8.42
CA PHE A 281 15.84 -7.52 7.25
C PHE A 281 16.72 -7.72 6.01
N LEU A 282 18.03 -7.47 6.11
CA LEU A 282 18.98 -7.65 5.01
C LEU A 282 19.01 -9.10 4.52
N THR A 283 18.92 -10.06 5.46
CA THR A 283 18.80 -11.49 5.13
C THR A 283 17.51 -11.78 4.33
N ALA A 284 16.40 -11.08 4.63
CA ALA A 284 15.14 -11.22 3.91
C ALA A 284 15.25 -10.73 2.46
N LEU A 285 16.05 -9.68 2.20
CA LEU A 285 16.30 -9.15 0.86
C LEU A 285 17.01 -10.15 -0.04
N GLY A 286 17.99 -10.88 0.51
CA GLY A 286 18.84 -11.83 -0.22
C GLY A 286 19.39 -11.27 -1.53
N VAL A 287 19.79 -10.01 -1.49
CA VAL A 287 20.58 -9.29 -2.50
C VAL A 287 21.78 -8.65 -1.78
N GLU A 288 22.83 -8.36 -2.52
CA GLU A 288 24.04 -7.69 -2.01
C GLU A 288 23.81 -6.17 -1.86
N PRO A 289 24.63 -5.47 -1.04
CA PRO A 289 24.59 -4.00 -0.96
C PRO A 289 24.91 -3.37 -2.33
N ALA A 290 24.29 -2.22 -2.59
CA ALA A 290 24.45 -1.46 -3.85
C ALA A 290 25.80 -0.74 -3.94
#